data_AF-A0A2W6C776-F1
#
_entry.id   AF-A0A2W6C776-F1
#
_cell.length_a   1.000
_cell.length_b   1.000
_cell.length_c   1.000
_cell.angle_alpha   90.00
_cell.angle_beta   90.00
_cell.angle_gamma   90.00
#
_symmetry.space_group_name_H-M   'P 1'
#
loop_
_entity.id
_entity.type
_entity.pdbx_description
1 polymer ?
#
loop_
_entity_poly.entity_id
_entity_poly.type
_entity_poly.pdbx_seq_one_letter_code
_entity_poly.pdbx_strand_id
1 'polypeptide(L)'
;MGVVIVLIGIGGLILGEKSLFDVLNIDIVEDVIHLVTGGLMVAVGFRGSDSAVRNVVGGLGVVYLVVGVLGFFVPDLFGLLPSEYTVVDNVIHLLLGVLGIAVGYVIGRPADSRLAT
;
A
#
# COMPACT_ATOMS: atom_id res chain seq x y z
N MET A 1 6.78 -3.51 -4.65
CA MET A 1 5.75 -2.78 -3.88
C MET A 1 4.92 -1.87 -4.77
N GLY A 2 5.44 -0.71 -5.22
CA GLY A 2 4.63 0.25 -6.01
C GLY A 2 3.88 -0.35 -7.21
N VAL A 3 4.55 -1.18 -8.02
CA VAL A 3 3.90 -1.86 -9.15
C VAL A 3 2.72 -2.74 -8.71
N VAL A 4 2.84 -3.47 -7.60
CA VAL A 4 1.77 -4.32 -7.06
C VAL A 4 0.55 -3.47 -6.70
N ILE A 5 0.77 -2.35 -6.01
CA ILE A 5 -0.32 -1.44 -5.62
C ILE A 5 -0.98 -0.80 -6.85
N VAL A 6 -0.19 -0.40 -7.85
CA VAL A 6 -0.76 0.10 -9.13
C VAL A 6 -1.62 -0.98 -9.79
N LEU A 7 -1.16 -2.23 -9.84
CA LEU A 7 -1.94 -3.32 -10.43
C LEU A 7 -3.23 -3.60 -9.67
N ILE A 8 -3.24 -3.48 -8.34
CA ILE A 8 -4.46 -3.58 -7.53
C ILE A 8 -5.44 -2.48 -7.92
N GLY A 9 -5.02 -1.21 -7.94
CA GLY A 9 -5.90 -0.10 -8.32
C GLY A 9 -6.39 -0.15 -9.76
N ILE A 10 -5.55 -0.57 -10.72
CA ILE A 10 -5.99 -0.81 -12.10
C ILE A 10 -7.02 -1.95 -12.15
N GLY A 11 -6.76 -3.04 -11.42
CA GLY A 11 -7.66 -4.20 -11.35
C GLY A 11 -9.04 -3.82 -10.83
N GLY A 12 -9.10 -3.05 -9.73
CA GLY A 12 -10.36 -2.56 -9.19
C GLY A 12 -11.14 -1.68 -10.17
N LEU A 13 -10.47 -0.69 -10.81
CA LEU A 13 -11.13 0.17 -11.81
C LEU A 13 -11.70 -0.61 -13.00
N ILE A 14 -11.02 -1.69 -13.43
CA ILE A 14 -11.49 -2.53 -14.54
C ILE A 14 -12.71 -3.36 -14.13
N LEU A 15 -12.73 -3.86 -12.89
CA LEU A 15 -13.79 -4.74 -12.39
C LEU A 15 -15.04 -3.95 -11.97
N GLY A 16 -14.86 -2.67 -11.62
CA GLY A 16 -15.90 -1.72 -11.22
C GLY A 16 -16.41 -1.96 -9.80
N GLU A 17 -17.36 -1.14 -9.36
CA GLU A 17 -17.99 -1.25 -8.03
C GLU A 17 -18.77 -2.58 -7.90
N LYS A 18 -18.08 -3.61 -7.41
CA LYS A 18 -18.59 -4.95 -7.17
C LYS A 18 -17.84 -5.56 -6.00
N SER A 19 -18.54 -6.37 -5.20
CA SER A 19 -17.83 -7.26 -4.29
C SER A 19 -17.31 -8.47 -5.08
N LEU A 20 -16.00 -8.68 -5.06
CA LEU A 20 -15.35 -9.87 -5.61
C LEU A 20 -15.52 -11.01 -4.62
N PHE A 21 -16.26 -12.04 -5.04
CA PHE A 21 -16.54 -13.23 -4.23
C PHE A 21 -17.23 -12.94 -2.89
N ASP A 22 -17.90 -11.79 -2.75
CA ASP A 22 -18.55 -11.33 -1.50
C ASP A 22 -17.58 -11.13 -0.33
N VAL A 23 -16.27 -11.06 -0.63
CA VAL A 23 -15.19 -11.11 0.37
C VAL A 23 -14.23 -9.93 0.21
N LEU A 24 -14.10 -9.36 -0.99
CA LEU A 24 -13.23 -8.22 -1.28
C LEU A 24 -14.08 -7.10 -1.88
N ASN A 25 -14.12 -5.93 -1.25
CA ASN A 25 -14.87 -4.80 -1.78
C ASN A 25 -14.01 -4.02 -2.78
N ILE A 26 -14.64 -3.59 -3.86
CA ILE A 26 -14.00 -2.73 -4.86
C ILE A 26 -14.69 -1.37 -4.80
N ASP A 27 -13.91 -0.36 -4.42
CA ASP A 27 -14.35 1.02 -4.31
C ASP A 27 -13.51 1.93 -5.22
N ILE A 28 -14.18 2.81 -5.96
CA ILE A 28 -13.49 3.74 -6.84
C ILE A 28 -12.54 4.69 -6.10
N VAL A 29 -12.90 5.10 -4.87
CA VAL A 29 -12.06 5.98 -4.05
C VAL A 29 -10.80 5.25 -3.63
N GLU A 30 -10.95 4.01 -3.16
CA GLU A 30 -9.83 3.15 -2.78
C GLU A 30 -8.90 2.86 -3.97
N ASP A 31 -9.46 2.54 -5.12
CA ASP A 31 -8.69 2.27 -6.34
C ASP A 31 -7.87 3.48 -6.80
N VAL A 32 -8.46 4.68 -6.72
CA VAL A 32 -7.73 5.93 -7.01
C VAL A 32 -6.61 6.15 -6.00
N ILE A 33 -6.84 5.89 -4.71
CA ILE A 33 -5.80 5.98 -3.67
C ILE A 33 -4.66 4.98 -3.95
N HIS A 34 -4.98 3.74 -4.35
CA HIS A 34 -3.99 2.75 -4.78
C HIS A 34 -3.18 3.23 -5.98
N LEU A 35 -3.81 3.79 -7.01
CA LEU A 35 -3.11 4.34 -8.17
C LEU A 35 -2.18 5.50 -7.80
N VAL A 36 -2.63 6.42 -6.95
CA VAL A 36 -1.84 7.59 -6.55
C VAL A 36 -0.64 7.16 -5.71
N THR A 37 -0.86 6.36 -4.67
CA THR A 37 0.21 5.93 -3.77
C THR A 37 1.16 4.94 -4.43
N GLY A 38 0.64 3.99 -5.22
CA GLY A 38 1.42 3.07 -6.02
C GLY A 38 2.23 3.80 -7.09
N GLY A 39 1.62 4.76 -7.79
CA GLY A 39 2.28 5.61 -8.78
C GLY A 39 3.40 6.45 -8.17
N LEU A 40 3.20 7.01 -6.98
CA LEU A 40 4.26 7.70 -6.22
C LEU A 40 5.41 6.75 -5.88
N MET A 41 5.12 5.55 -5.36
CA MET A 41 6.16 4.55 -5.07
C MET A 41 6.94 4.13 -6.33
N VAL A 42 6.27 3.97 -7.46
CA VAL A 42 6.90 3.64 -8.75
C VAL A 42 7.79 4.80 -9.21
N ALA A 43 7.27 6.04 -9.19
CA ALA A 43 8.00 7.22 -9.61
C ALA A 43 9.28 7.44 -8.78
N VAL A 44 9.17 7.30 -7.46
CA VAL A 44 10.31 7.40 -6.54
C VAL A 44 11.23 6.19 -6.69
N GLY A 45 10.71 4.99 -6.91
CA GLY A 45 11.51 3.78 -7.13
C GLY A 45 12.42 3.87 -8.36
N PHE A 46 12.00 4.57 -9.41
CA PHE A 46 12.81 4.73 -10.63
C PHE A 46 13.77 5.94 -10.62
N ARG A 47 13.50 6.97 -9.80
CA ARG A 47 14.20 8.26 -9.90
C ARG A 47 14.76 8.80 -8.58
N GLY A 48 14.33 8.24 -7.45
CA GLY A 48 14.68 8.72 -6.12
C GLY A 48 16.01 8.17 -5.63
N SER A 49 16.59 8.84 -4.64
CA SER A 49 17.71 8.29 -3.87
C SER A 49 17.27 7.09 -3.03
N ASP A 50 18.23 6.25 -2.62
CA ASP A 50 17.96 5.13 -1.69
C ASP A 50 17.22 5.61 -0.42
N SER A 51 17.59 6.77 0.12
CA SER A 51 16.91 7.38 1.27
C SER A 51 15.46 7.77 0.97
N ALA A 52 15.21 8.39 -0.20
CA ALA A 52 13.86 8.77 -0.61
C ALA A 52 12.98 7.54 -0.83
N VAL A 53 13.50 6.50 -1.50
CA VAL A 53 12.81 5.23 -1.71
C VAL A 53 12.42 4.60 -0.37
N ARG A 54 13.37 4.48 0.56
CA ARG A 54 13.12 3.90 1.89
C ARG A 54 12.08 4.67 2.68
N ASN A 55 12.17 6.00 2.68
CA ASN A 55 11.23 6.86 3.41
C ASN A 55 9.82 6.79 2.81
N VAL A 56 9.68 6.78 1.49
CA VAL A 56 8.36 6.70 0.83
C VAL A 56 7.74 5.31 1.01
N VAL A 57 8.49 4.24 0.77
CA VAL A 57 7.99 2.87 0.92
C VAL A 57 7.64 2.57 2.38
N GLY A 58 8.51 2.94 3.33
CA GLY A 58 8.26 2.75 4.74
C GLY A 58 7.13 3.63 5.27
N GLY A 59 7.10 4.91 4.90
CA GLY A 59 6.09 5.87 5.35
C GLY A 59 4.70 5.52 4.85
N LEU A 60 4.55 5.17 3.56
CA LEU A 60 3.29 4.65 3.05
C LEU A 60 2.95 3.29 3.69
N GLY A 61 3.94 2.42 3.96
CA GLY A 61 3.72 1.20 4.74
C GLY A 61 3.05 1.47 6.09
N VAL A 62 3.46 2.52 6.81
CA VAL A 62 2.78 2.95 8.04
C VAL A 62 1.34 3.36 7.77
N VAL A 63 1.08 4.10 6.69
CA VAL A 63 -0.29 4.51 6.31
C VAL A 63 -1.16 3.27 6.04
N TYR A 64 -0.71 2.33 5.22
CA TYR A 64 -1.44 1.09 4.94
C TYR A 64 -1.69 0.27 6.21
N LEU A 65 -0.72 0.21 7.13
CA LEU A 65 -0.89 -0.48 8.40
C LEU A 65 -1.97 0.19 9.26
N VAL A 66 -1.92 1.53 9.40
CA VAL A 66 -2.90 2.29 10.18
C VAL A 66 -4.29 2.13 9.59
N VAL A 67 -4.43 2.27 8.27
CA VAL A 67 -5.71 2.12 7.55
C VAL A 67 -6.27 0.70 7.73
N GLY A 68 -5.45 -0.34 7.58
CA GLY A 68 -5.87 -1.73 7.78
C GLY A 68 -6.23 -2.06 9.23
N VAL A 69 -5.65 -1.39 10.22
CA VAL A 69 -6.09 -1.51 11.63
C VAL A 69 -7.40 -0.77 11.85
N LEU A 70 -7.51 0.48 11.36
CA LEU A 70 -8.68 1.31 11.55
C LEU A 70 -9.93 0.70 10.91
N GLY A 71 -9.83 0.07 9.74
CA GLY A 71 -10.98 -0.52 9.06
C GLY A 71 -11.62 -1.71 9.79
N PHE A 72 -10.98 -2.29 10.82
CA PHE A 72 -11.65 -3.23 11.72
C PHE A 72 -12.61 -2.55 12.70
N PHE A 73 -12.40 -1.28 13.01
CA PHE A 73 -13.16 -0.51 13.99
C PHE A 73 -14.07 0.54 13.34
N VAL A 74 -13.67 1.05 12.16
CA VAL A 74 -14.35 2.09 11.39
C VAL A 74 -14.36 1.65 9.91
N PRO A 75 -15.23 0.70 9.52
CA PRO A 75 -15.18 0.08 8.19
C PRO A 75 -15.40 1.07 7.03
N ASP A 76 -16.18 2.12 7.25
CA ASP A 76 -16.44 3.19 6.27
C ASP A 76 -15.33 4.26 6.22
N LEU A 77 -14.30 4.13 7.08
CA LEU A 77 -13.27 5.13 7.35
C LEU A 77 -13.81 6.56 7.48
N PHE A 78 -14.82 6.75 8.32
CA PHE A 78 -15.49 8.04 8.56
C PHE A 78 -16.25 8.55 7.32
N GLY A 79 -16.85 7.64 6.55
CA GLY A 79 -17.59 7.92 5.33
C GLY A 79 -16.71 8.20 4.10
N LEU A 80 -15.40 7.95 4.19
CA LEU A 80 -14.50 8.06 3.04
C LEU A 80 -14.74 6.94 2.02
N LEU A 81 -15.20 5.78 2.49
CA LEU A 81 -15.43 4.59 1.69
C LEU A 81 -16.92 4.21 1.70
N PRO A 82 -17.65 4.46 0.61
CA PRO A 82 -19.07 4.10 0.48
C PRO A 82 -19.37 2.61 0.64
N SER A 83 -18.44 1.74 0.23
CA SER A 83 -18.63 0.28 0.21
C SER A 83 -18.14 -0.46 1.45
N GLU A 84 -17.55 0.25 2.43
CA GLU A 84 -16.95 -0.28 3.66
C GLU A 84 -15.82 -1.33 3.42
N TYR A 85 -14.86 -1.41 4.34
CA TYR A 85 -13.85 -2.47 4.32
C TYR A 85 -14.37 -3.81 4.82
N THR A 86 -14.10 -4.85 4.05
CA THR A 86 -14.18 -6.24 4.51
C THR A 86 -12.99 -6.62 5.38
N VAL A 87 -13.07 -7.79 6.01
CA VAL A 87 -11.91 -8.39 6.71
C VAL A 87 -10.74 -8.61 5.76
N VAL A 88 -10.99 -8.97 4.49
CA VAL A 88 -9.91 -9.23 3.54
C VAL A 88 -9.24 -7.94 3.08
N ASP A 89 -10.01 -6.86 2.86
CA ASP A 89 -9.45 -5.54 2.56
C ASP A 89 -8.49 -5.11 3.67
N ASN A 90 -8.95 -5.24 4.93
CA ASN A 90 -8.14 -4.95 6.10
C ASN A 90 -6.85 -5.80 6.15
N VAL A 91 -6.95 -7.12 5.94
CA VAL A 91 -5.77 -8.02 5.95
C VAL A 91 -4.79 -7.66 4.84
N ILE A 92 -5.25 -7.34 3.63
CA ILE A 92 -4.39 -6.90 2.54
C ILE A 92 -3.63 -5.63 2.93
N HIS A 93 -4.32 -4.64 3.52
CA HIS A 93 -3.70 -3.40 4.00
C HIS A 93 -2.66 -3.67 5.09
N LEU A 94 -2.96 -4.53 6.06
CA LEU A 94 -2.01 -4.93 7.10
C LEU A 94 -0.76 -5.57 6.49
N LEU A 95 -0.92 -6.51 5.55
CA LEU A 95 0.21 -7.19 4.90
C LEU A 95 1.07 -6.23 4.10
N LEU A 96 0.46 -5.35 3.31
CA LEU A 96 1.16 -4.32 2.54
C LEU A 96 1.87 -3.33 3.48
N GLY A 97 1.24 -2.99 4.60
CA GLY A 97 1.79 -2.08 5.60
C GLY A 97 3.03 -2.65 6.30
N VAL A 98 2.92 -3.87 6.81
CA VAL A 98 4.04 -4.60 7.42
C VAL A 98 5.19 -4.75 6.42
N LEU A 99 4.89 -5.16 5.18
CA LEU A 99 5.92 -5.34 4.16
C LEU A 99 6.58 -4.01 3.77
N GLY A 100 5.82 -2.93 3.66
CA GLY A 100 6.34 -1.59 3.39
C GLY A 100 7.29 -1.10 4.47
N ILE A 101 6.91 -1.24 5.74
CA ILE A 101 7.75 -0.89 6.90
C ILE A 101 9.01 -1.76 6.93
N ALA A 102 8.87 -3.07 6.72
CA ALA A 102 9.99 -3.99 6.68
C ALA A 102 11.00 -3.59 5.61
N VAL A 103 10.55 -3.33 4.38
CA VAL A 103 11.41 -2.92 3.26
C VAL A 103 12.02 -1.52 3.47
N GLY A 104 11.24 -0.56 3.98
CA GLY A 104 11.70 0.81 4.16
C GLY A 104 12.73 0.95 5.29
N TYR A 105 12.48 0.30 6.43
CA TYR A 105 13.19 0.61 7.67
C TYR A 105 13.92 -0.56 8.31
N VAL A 106 13.54 -1.81 8.04
CA VAL A 106 14.10 -2.99 8.72
C VAL A 106 15.13 -3.72 7.87
N ILE A 107 14.82 -3.98 6.60
CA ILE A 107 15.66 -4.71 5.67
C ILE A 107 16.70 -3.73 5.11
N GLY A 108 17.81 -3.56 5.84
CA GLY A 108 18.96 -2.78 5.38
C GLY A 108 19.75 -3.53 4.31
N ARG A 109 20.26 -2.82 3.30
CA ARG A 109 21.40 -3.33 2.51
C ARG A 109 22.61 -3.40 3.43
N PRO A 110 23.35 -4.52 3.49
CA PRO A 110 24.66 -4.54 4.11
C PRO A 110 25.49 -3.41 3.49
N ALA A 111 26.05 -2.53 4.32
CA ALA A 111 27.03 -1.57 3.83
C ALA A 111 28.17 -2.36 3.19
N ASP A 112 28.56 -2.01 1.97
CA ASP A 112 29.77 -2.54 1.32
C ASP A 112 31.00 -2.12 2.12
N SER A 113 31.27 -2.81 3.22
CA SER A 113 32.49 -2.68 4.02
C SER A 113 33.69 -3.36 3.35
N ARG A 114 33.65 -3.59 2.03
CA ARG A 114 34.66 -4.30 1.24
C ARG A 114 35.50 -3.39 0.33
N LEU A 115 35.30 -2.08 0.36
CA LEU A 115 36.10 -1.12 -0.42
C LEU A 115 37.06 -0.28 0.44
N ALA A 116 37.28 -0.66 1.70
CA ALA A 116 38.13 0.07 2.66
C ALA A 116 39.35 -0.73 3.13
N THR A 117 39.94 -1.56 2.25
CA THR A 117 41.24 -2.23 2.48
C THR A 117 42.22 -1.89 1.38
#